data_AF-A0A218X806-F1
#
_entry.id   AF-A0A218X806-F1
#
_cell.length_a   1.000
_cell.length_b   1.000
_cell.length_c   1.000
_cell.angle_alpha   90.00
_cell.angle_beta   90.00
_cell.angle_gamma   90.00
#
_symmetry.space_group_name_H-M   'P 1'
#
loop_
_entity.id
_entity.type
_entity.pdbx_description
1 polymer ?
#
loop_
_entity_poly.entity_id
_entity_poly.type
_entity_poly.pdbx_seq_one_letter_code
_entity_poly.pdbx_strand_id
1 'polypeptide(L)'
;MERHERADQWRRQLGRAGFQAAGLKCMSRARMMLSVYGCDGYSLAYEKGCLLLGWKGRPIMLASAWQVPANNHAPSSSSSPL
;
A
#
# COMPACT_ATOMS: atom_id res chain seq x y z
N MET A 1 23.89 -5.14 -2.05
CA MET A 1 23.64 -3.69 -2.25
C MET A 1 22.30 -3.38 -1.63
N GLU A 2 22.26 -2.71 -0.48
CA GLU A 2 21.01 -2.30 0.16
C GLU A 2 20.73 -0.83 -0.18
N ARG A 3 19.73 -0.57 -1.03
CA ARG A 3 19.35 0.78 -1.46
C ARG A 3 17.91 1.06 -1.06
N HIS A 4 17.75 1.67 0.11
CA HIS A 4 16.45 2.10 0.62
C HIS A 4 15.97 3.33 -0.16
N GLU A 5 14.81 3.22 -0.80
CA GLU A 5 14.17 4.33 -1.52
C GLU A 5 12.99 4.91 -0.73
N ARG A 6 12.75 6.21 -0.88
CA ARG A 6 11.54 6.87 -0.34
C ARG A 6 10.28 6.27 -0.97
N ALA A 7 9.21 6.19 -0.18
CA ALA A 7 7.93 5.63 -0.62
C ALA A 7 7.34 6.31 -1.86
N ASP A 8 7.55 7.63 -2.03
CA ASP A 8 7.10 8.34 -3.22
C ASP A 8 7.83 7.88 -4.50
N GLN A 9 9.07 7.36 -4.41
CA GLN A 9 9.75 6.76 -5.56
C GLN A 9 9.10 5.43 -5.94
N TRP A 10 8.89 4.55 -4.97
CA TRP A 10 8.17 3.28 -5.19
C TRP A 10 6.79 3.52 -5.79
N ARG A 11 6.08 4.56 -5.32
CA ARG A 11 4.77 4.93 -5.87
C ARG A 11 4.84 5.29 -7.34
N ARG A 12 5.83 6.09 -7.74
CA ARG A 12 6.04 6.45 -9.16
C ARG A 12 6.44 5.25 -10.01
N GLN A 13 7.31 4.39 -9.50
CA GLN A 13 7.76 3.19 -10.22
C GLN A 13 6.58 2.22 -10.45
N LEU A 14 5.82 1.91 -9.40
CA LEU A 14 4.66 1.00 -9.50
C LEU A 14 3.53 1.61 -10.33
N GLY A 15 3.27 2.91 -10.20
CA GLY A 15 2.31 3.62 -11.06
C GLY A 15 2.70 3.57 -12.54
N ARG A 16 3.98 3.77 -12.87
CA ARG A 16 4.51 3.63 -14.25
C ARG A 16 4.39 2.20 -14.79
N ALA A 17 4.45 1.20 -13.91
CA ALA A 17 4.25 -0.20 -14.27
C ALA A 17 2.75 -0.59 -14.36
N GLY A 18 1.82 0.36 -14.21
CA GLY A 18 0.38 0.15 -14.37
C GLY A 18 -0.37 -0.24 -13.10
N PHE A 19 0.32 -0.35 -11.96
CA PHE A 19 -0.34 -0.66 -10.69
C PHE A 19 -1.07 0.57 -10.12
N GLN A 20 -2.23 0.33 -9.50
CA GLN A 20 -2.99 1.34 -8.78
C GLN A 20 -2.86 1.11 -7.28
N ALA A 21 -2.66 2.19 -6.51
CA ALA A 21 -2.56 2.09 -5.06
C ALA A 21 -3.92 1.66 -4.48
N ALA A 22 -3.90 0.67 -3.59
CA ALA A 22 -5.06 0.21 -2.83
C ALA A 22 -4.91 0.61 -1.35
N GLY A 23 -6.03 0.91 -0.69
CA GLY A 23 -6.04 1.28 0.73
C GLY A 23 -5.73 0.10 1.64
N LEU A 24 -4.78 0.27 2.57
CA LEU A 24 -4.45 -0.74 3.57
C LEU A 24 -5.56 -0.84 4.64
N LYS A 25 -6.22 -2.00 4.75
CA LYS A 25 -7.30 -2.24 5.73
C LYS A 25 -6.84 -2.91 7.04
N CYS A 26 -5.55 -2.86 7.37
CA CYS A 26 -4.98 -3.56 8.54
C CYS A 26 -4.49 -2.63 9.67
N MET A 27 -4.75 -1.32 9.58
CA MET A 27 -4.25 -0.33 10.54
C MET A 27 -4.66 -0.62 11.99
N SER A 28 -5.95 -0.93 12.21
CA SER A 28 -6.47 -1.27 13.55
C SER A 28 -5.80 -2.52 14.12
N ARG A 29 -5.58 -3.54 13.29
CA ARG A 29 -4.91 -4.78 13.68
C ARG A 29 -3.44 -4.54 14.01
N ALA A 30 -2.73 -3.76 13.21
CA ALA A 30 -1.35 -3.40 13.47
C ALA A 30 -1.22 -2.58 14.77
N ARG A 31 -2.14 -1.63 15.01
CA ARG A 31 -2.19 -0.84 16.25
C ARG A 31 -2.36 -1.74 17.48
N MET A 32 -3.32 -2.68 17.42
CA MET A 32 -3.54 -3.66 18.47
C MET A 32 -2.29 -4.49 18.74
N MET A 33 -1.60 -4.98 17.71
CA MET A 33 -0.37 -5.76 17.89
C MET A 33 0.69 -4.96 18.66
N LEU A 34 0.92 -3.69 18.32
CA LEU A 34 1.88 -2.87 19.07
C LEU A 34 1.52 -2.73 20.55
N SER A 35 0.24 -2.59 20.87
CA SER A 35 -0.25 -2.49 22.25
C SER A 35 -0.12 -3.80 23.03
N VAL A 36 -0.41 -4.94 22.40
CA VAL A 36 -0.38 -6.26 23.08
C VAL A 36 1.04 -6.74 23.32
N TYR A 37 1.96 -6.48 22.40
CA TYR A 37 3.35 -6.95 22.51
C TYR A 37 4.28 -6.02 23.29
N GLY A 38 3.76 -4.98 23.96
CA GLY A 38 4.58 -4.06 24.76
C GLY A 38 5.67 -3.36 23.94
N CYS A 39 5.36 -3.02 22.68
CA CYS A 39 6.29 -2.41 21.73
C CYS A 39 6.50 -0.91 22.00
N ASP A 40 6.93 -0.57 23.21
CA ASP A 40 7.16 0.81 23.63
C ASP A 40 8.18 1.51 22.73
N GLY A 41 7.80 2.67 22.22
CA GLY A 41 8.61 3.44 21.27
C GLY A 41 8.29 3.16 19.80
N TYR A 42 7.56 2.09 19.46
CA TYR A 42 7.02 1.93 18.11
C TYR A 42 5.79 2.81 17.89
N SER A 43 5.66 3.36 16.70
CA SER A 43 4.50 4.17 16.30
C SER A 43 3.96 3.72 14.95
N LEU A 44 2.66 3.93 14.75
CA LEU A 44 1.99 3.71 13.46
C LEU A 44 1.37 5.01 12.99
N ALA A 45 1.61 5.34 11.73
CA ALA A 45 0.97 6.43 11.00
C ALA A 45 0.39 5.90 9.68
N TYR A 46 -0.61 6.61 9.14
CA TYR A 46 -1.17 6.32 7.83
C TYR A 46 -1.04 7.55 6.95
N GLU A 47 -0.33 7.42 5.83
CA GLU A 47 -0.06 8.53 4.91
C GLU A 47 -0.23 8.06 3.47
N LYS A 48 -1.01 8.79 2.66
CA LYS A 48 -1.21 8.52 1.23
C LYS A 48 -1.59 7.06 0.90
N GLY A 49 -2.37 6.41 1.76
CA GLY A 49 -2.78 5.02 1.54
C GLY A 49 -1.80 3.96 2.06
N CYS A 50 -0.69 4.38 2.69
CA CYS A 50 0.37 3.51 3.18
C CYS A 50 0.42 3.55 4.71
N LEU A 51 0.77 2.41 5.31
CA LEU A 51 1.05 2.29 6.73
C LEU A 51 2.55 2.53 6.96
N LEU A 52 2.87 3.42 7.89
CA LEU A 52 4.23 3.76 8.30
C LEU A 52 4.45 3.24 9.71
N LEU A 53 5.43 2.36 9.86
CA LEU A 53 5.94 1.95 11.15
C LEU A 53 7.15 2.83 11.50
N GLY A 54 7.13 3.40 12.69
CA GLY A 54 8.22 4.20 13.23
C GLY A 54 8.75 3.65 14.56
N TRP A 55 9.96 4.08 14.92
CA TRP A 55 10.60 3.86 16.22
C TRP A 55 11.11 5.19 16.76
N LYS A 56 10.72 5.56 17.98
CA LYS A 56 11.09 6.83 18.65
C LYS A 56 10.90 8.05 17.74
N GLY A 57 9.78 8.08 17.01
CA GLY A 57 9.42 9.17 16.09
C GLY A 57 10.10 9.13 14.73
N ARG A 58 10.95 8.13 14.44
CA ARG A 58 11.61 7.98 13.14
C ARG A 58 10.96 6.86 12.32
N PRO A 59 10.56 7.08 11.05
CA PRO A 59 10.01 6.03 10.21
C PRO A 59 11.09 4.98 9.88
N ILE A 60 10.74 3.70 10.02
CA ILE A 60 11.63 2.55 9.77
C ILE A 60 11.11 1.63 8.66
N MET A 61 9.80 1.55 8.48
CA MET A 61 9.19 0.71 7.44
C MET A 61 7.91 1.34 6.89
N LEU A 62 7.66 1.12 5.60
CA LEU A 62 6.41 1.48 4.94
C LEU A 62 5.77 0.23 4.32
N ALA A 63 4.48 0.05 4.54
CA ALA A 63 3.65 -0.96 3.91
C ALA A 63 2.59 -0.30 3.02
N SER A 64 2.47 -0.77 1.79
CA SER A 64 1.50 -0.28 0.81
C SER A 64 0.88 -1.46 0.06
N ALA A 65 -0.38 -1.32 -0.36
CA ALA A 65 -1.07 -2.32 -1.18
C ALA A 65 -1.29 -1.74 -2.58
N TRP A 66 -1.29 -2.64 -3.55
CA TRP A 66 -1.37 -2.32 -4.97
C TRP A 66 -2.27 -3.34 -5.65
N GLN A 67 -3.01 -2.89 -6.66
CA GLN A 67 -3.86 -3.74 -7.50
C GLN A 67 -3.57 -3.48 -8.97
N VAL A 68 -3.74 -4.52 -9.78
CA VAL A 68 -3.78 -4.37 -11.24
C VAL A 68 -5.19 -3.88 -11.61
N PRO A 69 -5.34 -2.88 -12.50
CA PRO A 69 -6.65 -2.51 -13.02
C PRO A 69 -7.33 -3.75 -13.58
N ALA A 70 -8.58 -4.03 -13.19
CA ALA A 70 -9.34 -5.09 -13.83
C ALA A 70 -9.41 -4.75 -15.32
N ASN A 71 -8.87 -5.63 -16.17
CA ASN A 71 -9.07 -5.51 -17.60
C ASN A 71 -10.56 -5.74 -17.81
N ASN A 72 -11.34 -4.66 -17.94
CA ASN A 72 -12.71 -4.72 -18.41
C ASN A 72 -12.69 -5.06 -19.91
N HIS A 73 -12.09 -6.19 -20.26
CA HIS A 73 -12.46 -6.92 -21.46
C HIS A 73 -13.77 -7.63 -21.12
N ALA A 74 -14.84 -6.85 -20.99
CA ALA A 74 -16.10 -7.38 -21.46
C ALA A 74 -15.84 -7.73 -22.94
N PRO A 75 -15.98 -8.98 -23.39
CA PRO A 75 -16.22 -9.17 -24.80
C PRO A 75 -17.44 -8.33 -25.10
N SER A 76 -17.26 -7.29 -25.91
CA SER A 76 -18.37 -6.51 -26.44
C SER A 76 -19.23 -7.50 -27.21
N SER A 77 -20.23 -8.08 -26.54
CA SER A 77 -21.35 -8.73 -27.19
C SER A 77 -22.19 -7.63 -27.83
N SER A 78 -21.65 -6.97 -28.86
CA SER A 78 -22.46 -6.28 -29.83
C SER A 78 -22.83 -7.31 -30.89
N SER A 79 -23.87 -8.07 -30.56
CA SER A 79 -24.81 -8.57 -31.56
C SER A 79 -25.24 -7.38 -32.43
N SER A 80 -25.23 -7.53 -33.75
CA SER A 80 -26.30 -6.99 -34.57
C SER A 80 -26.42 -7.74 -35.90
N PRO A 81 -27.66 -7.83 -36.42
CA PRO A 81 -28.09 -8.83 -37.38
C PRO A 81 -28.00 -8.33 -38.83
N LEU A 82 -27.75 -9.26 -39.75
CA LEU A 82 -28.44 -9.53 -41.03
C LEU A 82 -27.58 -10.49 -41.86
#